data_AF-A0A4S8LX04-F1
#
_entry.id   AF-A0A4S8LX04-F1
#
_cell.length_a   1.000
_cell.length_b   1.000
_cell.length_c   1.000
_cell.angle_alpha   90.00
_cell.angle_beta   90.00
_cell.angle_gamma   90.00
#
_symmetry.space_group_name_H-M   'P 1'
#
loop_
_entity.id
_entity.type
_entity.pdbx_description
1 polymer ?
#
loop_
_entity_poly.entity_id
_entity_poly.type
_entity_poly.pdbx_seq_one_letter_code
_entity_poly.pdbx_strand_id
1 'polypeptide(L)'
;MEYQRCEQLLAPLLNTSLCGVVFSHTRAAIAEGEDFETAIIDAIREAAAIPGSPWSKLIPPITGPRSSEQYESALRTLLSSRSQVRADKQAYLFWKKTARLDASHADTVTPSGSQISDIDDAIPEERQTAANELL
;
A
#
# COMPACT_ATOMS: atom_id res chain seq x y z
N MET A 1 -16.85 22.08 0.06
CA MET A 1 -17.79 21.00 -0.34
C MET A 1 -17.16 19.61 -0.32
N GLU A 2 -15.87 19.42 -0.62
CA GLU A 2 -15.24 18.09 -0.58
C GLU A 2 -15.09 17.49 0.83
N TYR A 3 -14.84 18.33 1.84
CA TYR A 3 -14.66 17.87 3.23
C TYR A 3 -15.90 17.17 3.81
N GLN A 4 -17.09 17.74 3.58
CA GLN A 4 -18.38 17.14 3.97
C GLN A 4 -18.66 15.83 3.22
N ARG A 5 -18.17 15.68 1.99
CA ARG A 5 -18.33 14.45 1.21
C ARG A 5 -17.42 13.34 1.74
N CYS A 6 -16.19 13.68 2.15
CA CYS A 6 -15.29 12.74 2.82
C CYS A 6 -15.86 12.29 4.17
N GLU A 7 -16.40 13.20 4.98
CA GLU A 7 -17.04 12.82 6.26
C GLU A 7 -18.24 11.89 6.06
N GLN A 8 -19.07 12.13 5.04
CA GLN A 8 -20.22 11.28 4.71
C GLN A 8 -19.81 9.87 4.24
N LEU A 9 -18.67 9.74 3.57
CA LEU A 9 -18.14 8.44 3.11
C LEU A 9 -17.33 7.70 4.17
N LEU A 10 -16.70 8.43 5.08
CA LEU A 10 -15.93 7.86 6.19
C LEU A 10 -16.84 7.42 7.35
N ALA A 11 -17.96 8.10 7.60
CA ALA A 11 -18.86 7.76 8.70
C ALA A 11 -19.35 6.29 8.69
N PRO A 12 -19.73 5.67 7.55
CA PRO A 12 -20.09 4.26 7.48
C PRO A 12 -18.89 3.32 7.75
N LEU A 13 -17.71 3.68 7.25
CA LEU A 13 -16.48 2.90 7.46
C LEU A 13 -16.05 2.93 8.94
N LEU A 14 -16.17 4.09 9.59
CA LEU A 14 -15.93 4.28 11.02
C LEU A 14 -16.96 3.55 11.90
N ASN A 15 -18.17 3.32 11.39
CA ASN A 15 -19.22 2.57 12.09
C ASN A 15 -19.14 1.05 11.89
N THR A 16 -18.17 0.55 11.11
CA THR A 16 -17.91 -0.89 11.10
C THR A 16 -17.31 -1.30 12.44
N SER A 17 -17.78 -2.43 12.99
CA SER A 17 -17.37 -2.90 14.32
C SER A 17 -15.86 -3.18 14.45
N LEU A 18 -15.15 -3.30 13.32
CA LEU A 18 -13.69 -3.31 13.28
C LEU A 18 -13.14 -1.91 13.60
N CYS A 19 -13.49 -0.91 12.80
CA CYS A 19 -12.82 0.38 12.81
C CYS A 19 -13.26 1.26 14.00
N GLY A 20 -14.51 1.18 14.44
CA GLY A 20 -15.09 2.11 15.40
C GLY A 20 -14.34 2.18 16.75
N VAL A 21 -13.98 1.03 17.32
CA VAL A 21 -13.32 0.98 18.64
C VAL A 21 -11.93 1.60 18.58
N VAL A 22 -11.11 1.20 17.59
CA VAL A 22 -9.75 1.72 17.42
C VAL A 22 -9.77 3.22 17.12
N PHE A 23 -10.57 3.68 16.15
CA PHE A 23 -10.62 5.09 15.81
C PHE A 23 -11.16 5.97 16.95
N SER A 24 -12.09 5.47 17.77
CA SER A 24 -12.56 6.20 18.95
C SER A 24 -11.46 6.38 19.99
N HIS A 25 -10.68 5.34 20.29
CA HIS A 25 -9.55 5.39 21.22
C HIS A 25 -8.43 6.28 20.69
N THR A 26 -8.02 6.10 19.43
CA THR A 26 -6.99 6.92 18.80
C THR A 26 -7.37 8.40 18.76
N ARG A 27 -8.65 8.72 18.48
CA ARG A 27 -9.13 10.10 18.50
C ARG A 27 -9.09 10.72 19.89
N ALA A 28 -9.43 9.95 20.94
CA ALA A 28 -9.36 10.43 22.31
C ALA A 28 -7.91 10.72 22.73
N ALA A 29 -7.00 9.79 22.47
CA ALA A 29 -5.57 9.93 22.75
C ALA A 29 -4.92 11.13 22.04
N ILE A 30 -5.25 11.36 20.76
CA ILE A 30 -4.75 12.53 20.01
C ILE A 30 -5.32 13.83 20.59
N ALA A 31 -6.59 13.83 21.04
CA ALA A 31 -7.19 14.99 21.68
C ALA A 31 -6.54 15.30 23.04
N GLU A 32 -5.96 14.29 23.71
CA GLU A 32 -5.17 14.40 24.94
C GLU A 32 -3.71 14.80 24.68
N GLY A 33 -3.28 14.85 23.42
CA GLY A 33 -1.96 15.31 23.00
C GLY A 33 -0.95 14.20 22.72
N GLU A 34 -1.38 12.93 22.64
CA GLU A 34 -0.52 11.85 22.19
C GLU A 34 -0.22 11.91 20.69
N ASP A 35 0.97 11.42 20.34
CA ASP A 35 1.36 11.23 18.94
C ASP A 35 0.48 10.16 18.26
N PHE A 36 0.14 10.41 16.99
CA PHE A 36 -0.77 9.57 16.21
C PHE A 36 -0.28 8.12 16.12
N GLU A 37 1.02 7.90 15.88
CA GLU A 37 1.55 6.55 15.71
C GLU A 37 1.43 5.75 17.01
N THR A 38 1.70 6.39 18.15
CA THR A 38 1.58 5.77 19.47
C THR A 38 0.11 5.47 19.78
N ALA A 39 -0.76 6.47 19.63
CA ALA A 39 -2.19 6.39 19.88
C ALA A 39 -2.90 5.32 19.05
N ILE A 40 -2.49 5.11 17.79
CA ILE A 40 -3.10 4.09 16.93
C ILE A 40 -2.58 2.69 17.25
N ILE A 41 -1.29 2.54 17.54
CA ILE A 41 -0.69 1.25 17.90
C ILE A 41 -1.31 0.74 19.19
N ASP A 42 -1.46 1.60 20.20
CA ASP A 42 -2.00 1.20 21.49
C ASP A 42 -3.50 0.90 21.41
N ALA A 43 -4.27 1.71 20.68
CA ALA A 43 -5.69 1.41 20.40
C ALA A 43 -5.88 0.06 19.69
N ILE A 44 -5.00 -0.29 18.73
CA ILE A 44 -5.03 -1.59 18.04
C ILE A 44 -4.68 -2.73 19.00
N ARG A 45 -3.68 -2.55 19.86
CA ARG A 45 -3.27 -3.55 20.86
C ARG A 45 -4.38 -3.82 21.86
N GLU A 46 -5.00 -2.78 22.39
CA GLU A 46 -6.12 -2.87 23.32
C GLU A 46 -7.32 -3.58 22.66
N ALA A 47 -7.68 -3.20 21.44
CA ALA A 47 -8.78 -3.84 20.72
C ALA A 47 -8.53 -5.33 20.46
N ALA A 48 -7.28 -5.72 20.26
CA ALA A 48 -6.89 -7.11 20.03
C ALA A 48 -6.75 -7.95 21.31
N ALA A 49 -6.51 -7.31 22.45
CA ALA A 49 -6.49 -7.98 23.75
C ALA A 49 -7.89 -8.49 24.17
N ILE A 50 -8.96 -7.94 23.59
CA ILE A 50 -10.34 -8.34 23.86
C ILE A 50 -10.63 -9.71 23.20
N PRO A 51 -10.87 -10.78 23.98
CA PRO A 51 -11.14 -12.11 23.42
C PRO A 51 -12.42 -12.13 22.58
N GLY A 52 -12.34 -12.67 21.37
CA GLY A 52 -13.49 -12.77 20.46
C GLY A 52 -13.79 -11.51 19.66
N SER A 53 -13.00 -10.44 19.84
CA SER A 53 -13.09 -9.26 18.99
C SER A 53 -12.61 -9.59 17.57
N PRO A 54 -13.06 -8.84 16.54
CA PRO A 54 -12.52 -9.00 15.20
C PRO A 54 -11.00 -8.76 15.15
N TRP A 55 -10.48 -7.86 15.98
CA TRP A 55 -9.05 -7.56 16.11
C TRP A 55 -8.25 -8.72 16.69
N SER A 56 -8.82 -9.46 17.65
CA SER A 56 -8.14 -10.64 18.22
C SER A 56 -7.94 -11.76 17.20
N LYS A 57 -8.69 -11.75 16.08
CA LYS A 57 -8.52 -12.69 14.94
C LYS A 57 -7.55 -12.15 13.88
N LEU A 58 -7.35 -10.84 13.83
CA LEU A 58 -6.50 -10.16 12.84
C LEU A 58 -5.04 -10.04 13.28
N ILE A 59 -4.76 -9.91 14.58
CA ILE A 59 -3.37 -9.77 15.06
C ILE A 59 -2.56 -11.07 15.01
N PRO A 60 -3.08 -12.26 15.38
CA PRO A 60 -2.29 -13.50 15.30
C PRO A 60 -1.64 -13.75 13.93
N PRO A 61 -2.29 -13.50 12.78
CA PRO A 61 -1.64 -13.65 11.47
C PRO A 61 -0.61 -12.55 11.13
N ILE A 62 -0.54 -11.46 11.89
CA ILE A 62 0.37 -10.33 11.65
C ILE A 62 1.61 -10.40 12.55
N THR A 63 1.50 -10.90 13.79
CA THR A 63 2.60 -10.97 14.77
C THR A 63 3.08 -12.39 15.12
N GLY A 64 2.44 -13.43 14.58
CA GLY A 64 2.92 -14.82 14.72
C GLY A 64 4.12 -15.13 13.81
N PRO A 65 4.86 -16.23 14.08
CA PRO A 65 5.89 -16.71 13.17
C PRO A 65 5.24 -17.03 11.82
N ARG A 66 5.54 -16.23 10.79
CA ARG A 66 5.09 -16.49 9.43
C ARG A 66 5.64 -17.84 8.98
N SER A 67 4.77 -18.70 8.45
CA SER A 67 5.23 -19.95 7.84
C SER A 67 6.07 -19.66 6.60
N SER A 68 6.99 -20.57 6.25
CA SER A 68 7.76 -20.47 5.00
C SER A 68 6.87 -20.26 3.77
N GLU A 69 5.72 -20.93 3.73
CA GLU A 69 4.71 -20.80 2.68
C GLU A 69 4.15 -19.37 2.56
N GLN A 70 3.95 -18.68 3.68
CA GLN A 70 3.46 -17.29 3.68
C GLN A 70 4.54 -16.34 3.13
N TYR A 71 5.81 -16.57 3.45
CA TYR A 71 6.91 -15.82 2.85
C TYR A 71 7.05 -16.06 1.35
N GLU A 72 6.98 -17.32 0.91
CA GLU A 72 7.00 -17.65 -0.51
C GLU A 72 5.84 -17.01 -1.26
N SER A 73 4.64 -17.06 -0.72
CA SER A 73 3.45 -16.43 -1.30
C SER A 73 3.61 -14.91 -1.43
N ALA A 74 4.10 -14.26 -0.37
CA ALA A 74 4.37 -12.82 -0.37
C ALA A 74 5.43 -12.44 -1.41
N LEU A 75 6.52 -13.20 -1.48
CA LEU A 75 7.58 -12.99 -2.47
C LEU A 75 7.07 -13.18 -3.90
N ARG A 76 6.31 -14.25 -4.18
CA ARG A 76 5.70 -14.48 -5.50
C ARG A 76 4.78 -13.33 -5.90
N THR A 77 3.94 -12.86 -4.98
CA THR A 77 3.03 -11.73 -5.21
C THR A 77 3.78 -10.43 -5.50
N LEU A 78 4.86 -10.18 -4.75
CA LEU A 78 5.71 -9.00 -4.97
C LEU A 78 6.41 -9.06 -6.32
N LEU A 79 6.98 -10.21 -6.68
CA LEU A 79 7.68 -10.41 -7.95
C LEU A 79 6.73 -10.31 -9.14
N SER A 80 5.53 -10.90 -9.06
CA SER A 80 4.52 -10.83 -10.12
C SER A 80 3.98 -9.40 -10.31
N SER A 81 3.77 -8.68 -9.21
CA SER A 81 3.39 -7.26 -9.27
C SER A 81 4.46 -6.43 -9.98
N ARG A 82 5.74 -6.63 -9.63
CA ARG A 82 6.87 -5.93 -10.30
C ARG A 82 6.95 -6.27 -11.78
N SER A 83 6.76 -7.53 -12.17
CA SER A 83 6.77 -7.90 -13.58
C SER A 83 5.61 -7.26 -14.34
N GLN A 84 4.42 -7.20 -13.74
CA GLN A 84 3.26 -6.56 -14.35
C GLN A 84 3.48 -5.06 -14.54
N VAL A 85 3.96 -4.36 -13.51
CA VAL A 85 4.27 -2.92 -13.59
C VAL A 85 5.29 -2.63 -14.70
N ARG A 86 6.31 -3.49 -14.85
CA ARG A 86 7.27 -3.35 -15.96
C ARG A 86 6.62 -3.53 -17.32
N ALA A 87 5.76 -4.53 -17.48
CA ALA A 87 5.03 -4.77 -18.73
C ALA A 87 4.10 -3.59 -19.08
N ASP A 88 3.35 -3.09 -18.09
CA ASP A 88 2.44 -1.96 -18.26
C ASP A 88 3.20 -0.68 -18.60
N LYS A 89 4.38 -0.45 -18.00
CA LYS A 89 5.27 0.67 -18.34
C LYS A 89 5.70 0.62 -19.80
N GLN A 90 6.07 -0.56 -20.32
CA GLN A 90 6.45 -0.71 -21.72
C GLN A 90 5.27 -0.47 -22.66
N ALA A 91 4.08 -0.99 -22.33
CA ALA A 91 2.87 -0.74 -23.09
C ALA A 91 2.52 0.75 -23.12
N TYR A 92 2.58 1.43 -21.97
CA TYR A 92 2.36 2.87 -21.87
C TYR A 92 3.35 3.68 -22.73
N LEU A 93 4.64 3.36 -22.66
CA LEU A 93 5.66 4.04 -23.47
C LEU A 93 5.43 3.81 -24.97
N PHE A 94 5.07 2.60 -25.36
CA PHE A 94 4.72 2.27 -26.74
C PHE A 94 3.54 3.13 -27.21
N TRP A 95 2.42 3.12 -26.49
CA TRP A 95 1.23 3.89 -26.88
C TRP A 95 1.47 5.40 -26.85
N LYS A 96 2.23 5.90 -25.89
CA LYS A 96 2.66 7.31 -25.83
C LYS A 96 3.49 7.70 -27.06
N LYS A 97 4.41 6.83 -27.48
CA LYS A 97 5.22 7.05 -28.69
C LYS A 97 4.34 7.04 -29.94
N THR A 98 3.43 6.08 -30.05
CA THR A 98 2.50 5.96 -31.19
C THR A 98 1.57 7.17 -31.29
N ALA A 99 1.00 7.64 -30.17
CA ALA A 99 0.14 8.82 -30.15
C ALA A 99 0.87 10.10 -30.57
N ARG A 100 2.16 10.23 -30.24
CA ARG A 100 2.99 11.39 -30.64
C ARG A 100 3.37 11.41 -32.13
N LEU A 101 3.22 10.29 -32.84
CA LEU A 101 3.45 10.25 -34.29
C LEU A 101 2.28 10.84 -35.08
N ASP A 102 1.10 10.95 -34.46
CA ASP A 102 -0.05 11.63 -35.04
C ASP A 102 0.05 13.15 -34.80
N ALA A 103 0.07 13.92 -35.90
CA ALA A 103 0.20 15.38 -35.85
C ALA A 103 -0.95 16.07 -35.10
N SER A 104 -2.12 15.42 -34.98
CA SER A 104 -3.27 15.92 -34.23
C SER A 104 -3.09 15.87 -32.71
N HIS A 105 -2.11 15.11 -32.22
CA HIS A 105 -1.89 14.86 -30.79
C HIS A 105 -0.49 15.26 -30.30
N ALA A 106 0.32 15.91 -31.16
CA ALA A 106 1.69 16.31 -30.85
C ALA A 106 1.80 17.18 -29.58
N ASP A 107 0.85 18.10 -29.38
CA ASP A 107 0.81 19.03 -28.23
C ASP A 107 -0.13 18.58 -27.11
N THR A 108 -0.72 17.38 -27.20
CA THR A 108 -1.63 16.87 -26.16
C THR A 108 -0.83 16.48 -24.93
N VAL A 109 -0.92 17.30 -23.87
CA VAL A 109 -0.35 17.00 -22.55
C VAL A 109 -1.11 15.82 -21.94
N THR A 110 -0.60 14.61 -22.15
CA THR A 110 -1.07 13.44 -21.39
C THR A 110 -0.64 13.61 -19.94
N PRO A 111 -1.55 13.53 -18.95
CA PRO A 111 -1.15 13.45 -17.55
C PRO A 111 -0.32 12.18 -17.38
N SER A 112 1.00 12.30 -17.37
CA SER A 112 1.86 11.20 -16.98
C SER A 112 1.57 10.93 -15.51
N GLY A 113 1.27 9.69 -15.15
CA GLY A 113 1.29 9.25 -13.77
C GLY A 113 2.59 9.75 -13.13
N SER A 114 2.44 10.66 -12.18
CA SER A 114 3.49 11.46 -11.58
C SER A 114 4.75 10.65 -11.20
N GLN A 115 5.93 11.19 -11.52
CA GLN A 115 7.17 11.06 -10.73
C GLN A 115 7.69 9.66 -10.32
N ILE A 116 7.38 8.58 -11.04
CA ILE A 116 8.09 7.29 -10.89
C ILE A 116 9.21 7.12 -11.94
N SER A 117 9.37 8.08 -12.85
CA SER A 117 10.38 8.02 -13.93
C SER A 117 11.83 8.10 -13.46
N ASP A 118 12.09 8.48 -12.20
CA ASP A 118 13.44 8.73 -11.67
C ASP A 118 13.94 7.65 -10.71
N ILE A 119 13.22 6.53 -10.58
CA ILE A 119 13.79 5.34 -9.91
C ILE A 119 14.65 4.64 -10.96
N ASP A 120 15.95 4.94 -10.90
CA ASP A 120 16.98 4.22 -11.64
C ASP A 120 16.98 2.76 -11.16
N ASP A 121 16.32 1.88 -11.91
CA ASP A 121 16.21 0.44 -11.67
C ASP A 121 17.53 -0.30 -12.00
N ALA A 122 18.68 0.38 -11.87
CA ALA A 122 19.98 -0.26 -12.00
C ALA A 122 20.19 -1.18 -10.79
N ILE A 123 20.08 -2.49 -11.01
CA ILE A 123 20.44 -3.50 -10.02
C ILE A 123 21.95 -3.37 -9.80
N PRO A 124 22.43 -3.03 -8.59
CA PRO A 124 23.86 -2.97 -8.31
C PRO A 124 24.50 -4.33 -8.64
N GLU A 125 25.67 -4.33 -9.30
CA GLU A 125 26.33 -5.55 -9.78
C GLU A 125 26.47 -6.61 -8.68
N GLU A 126 26.77 -6.20 -7.44
CA GLU A 126 26.85 -7.09 -6.27
C GLU A 126 25.58 -7.93 -6.06
N ARG A 127 24.39 -7.34 -6.26
CA ARG A 127 23.12 -8.05 -6.09
C ARG A 127 22.84 -9.00 -7.26
N GLN A 128 23.33 -8.68 -8.45
CA GLN A 128 23.20 -9.55 -9.61
C GLN A 128 24.09 -10.78 -9.48
N THR A 129 25.30 -10.63 -8.95
CA THR A 129 26.23 -11.73 -8.67
C THR A 129 25.67 -12.66 -7.61
N ALA A 130 25.18 -12.12 -6.49
CA ALA A 130 24.58 -12.92 -5.41
C ALA A 130 23.32 -13.69 -5.86
N ALA A 131 22.53 -13.14 -6.80
CA ALA A 131 21.37 -13.84 -7.36
C ALA A 131 21.77 -15.01 -8.27
N ASN A 132 22.88 -14.88 -9.00
CA ASN A 132 23.39 -15.94 -9.88
C ASN A 132 24.05 -17.09 -9.09
N GLU A 133 24.54 -16.84 -7.88
CA GLU A 133 25.13 -17.87 -7.00
C GLU A 133 24.07 -18.74 -6.30
N LEU A 134 22.80 -18.32 -6.31
CA LEU A 134 21.67 -19.02 -5.67
C LEU A 134 20.86 -19.89 -6.65
N LEU A 135 21.22 -19.94 -7.93
CA LEU A 135 20.63 -20.78 -8.98
C LEU A 135 21.54 -21.98 -9.30
#